data_AF-A0A2I0NVE5-F1
#
_entry.id   AF-A0A2I0NVE5-F1
#
_cell.length_a   1.000
_cell.length_b   1.000
_cell.length_c   1.000
_cell.angle_alpha   90.00
_cell.angle_beta   90.00
_cell.angle_gamma   90.00
#
_symmetry.space_group_name_H-M   'P 1'
#
loop_
_entity.id
_entity.type
_entity.pdbx_description
1 polymer ?
#
loop_
_entity_poly.entity_id
_entity_poly.type
_entity_poly.pdbx_seq_one_letter_code
_entity_poly.pdbx_strand_id
1 'polypeptide(L)'
;MINDDLTLFFTGVVAASTVVYAILTWKLVSETQKMREAQTEPKISVFVETHPKFFLIKNLVIRNIGLGTAYNLKFSVFPDFKTYNCGMLSEMTIIKNGIPHLPPNNSYNFTLVNISRHYSDPDTCPFK
;
A
#
# COMPACT_ATOMS: atom_id res chain seq x y z
N MET A 1 -52.51 -40.98 -11.84
CA MET A 1 -51.68 -41.42 -10.70
C MET A 1 -50.19 -41.38 -11.00
N ILE A 2 -49.70 -41.88 -12.15
CA ILE A 2 -48.25 -41.91 -12.48
C ILE A 2 -47.59 -40.51 -12.54
N ASN A 3 -48.34 -39.46 -12.87
CA ASN A 3 -47.79 -38.11 -13.06
C ASN A 3 -47.48 -37.38 -11.73
N ASP A 4 -48.21 -37.67 -10.66
CA ASP A 4 -48.03 -36.96 -9.37
C ASP A 4 -46.73 -37.40 -8.69
N ASP A 5 -46.42 -38.69 -8.71
CA ASP A 5 -45.18 -39.25 -8.15
C ASP A 5 -43.93 -38.74 -8.88
N LEU A 6 -43.99 -38.67 -10.22
CA LEU A 6 -42.90 -38.10 -11.03
C LEU A 6 -42.69 -36.61 -10.73
N THR A 7 -43.78 -35.84 -10.58
CA THR A 7 -43.72 -34.41 -10.29
C THR A 7 -43.13 -34.14 -8.89
N LEU A 8 -43.49 -34.97 -7.91
CA LEU A 8 -42.93 -34.91 -6.56
C LEU A 8 -41.43 -35.18 -6.56
N PHE A 9 -40.99 -36.21 -7.32
CA PHE A 9 -39.58 -36.53 -7.48
C PHE A 9 -38.79 -35.37 -8.11
N PHE A 10 -39.26 -34.82 -9.23
CA PHE A 10 -38.60 -33.69 -9.89
C PHE A 10 -38.52 -32.45 -8.99
N THR A 11 -39.60 -32.14 -8.27
CA THR A 11 -39.63 -31.02 -7.34
C THR A 11 -38.64 -31.22 -6.19
N GLY A 12 -38.53 -32.44 -5.67
CA GLY A 12 -37.54 -32.80 -4.64
C GLY A 12 -36.09 -32.61 -5.13
N VAL A 13 -35.79 -33.05 -6.35
CA VAL A 13 -34.47 -32.88 -6.97
C VAL A 13 -34.14 -31.41 -7.21
N VAL A 14 -35.09 -30.62 -7.71
CA VAL A 14 -34.91 -29.17 -7.91
C VAL A 14 -34.72 -28.45 -6.58
N ALA A 15 -35.49 -28.80 -5.55
CA ALA A 15 -35.34 -28.23 -4.20
C ALA A 15 -33.95 -28.55 -3.61
N ALA A 16 -33.50 -29.80 -3.70
CA ALA A 16 -32.17 -30.21 -3.25
C ALA A 16 -31.06 -29.47 -4.01
N SER A 17 -31.19 -29.34 -5.34
CA SER A 17 -30.25 -28.59 -6.18
C SER A 17 -30.20 -27.11 -5.79
N THR A 18 -31.35 -26.52 -5.42
CA THR A 18 -31.44 -25.13 -4.96
C THR A 18 -30.74 -24.93 -3.62
N VAL A 19 -30.85 -25.88 -2.69
CA VAL A 19 -30.11 -25.85 -1.41
C VAL A 19 -28.59 -25.92 -1.65
N VAL A 20 -28.14 -26.82 -2.51
CA VAL A 20 -26.72 -26.91 -2.90
C VAL A 20 -26.24 -25.61 -3.54
N TYR A 21 -27.04 -25.05 -4.45
CA TYR A 21 -26.74 -23.76 -5.09
C TYR A 21 -26.64 -22.63 -4.06
N ALA A 22 -27.54 -22.57 -3.08
CA ALA A 22 -27.50 -21.57 -2.02
C ALA A 22 -26.21 -21.66 -1.18
N ILE A 23 -25.78 -22.88 -0.82
CA ILE A 23 -24.53 -23.11 -0.07
C ILE A 23 -23.31 -22.67 -0.88
N LEU A 24 -23.24 -23.06 -2.17
CA LEU A 24 -22.16 -22.66 -3.06
C LEU A 24 -22.11 -21.13 -3.24
N THR A 25 -23.27 -20.51 -3.41
CA THR A 25 -23.40 -19.05 -3.54
C THR A 25 -22.91 -18.36 -2.26
N TRP A 26 -23.27 -18.87 -1.08
CA TRP A 26 -22.80 -18.30 0.18
C TRP A 26 -21.27 -18.39 0.33
N LYS A 27 -20.68 -19.54 -0.05
CA LYS A 27 -19.22 -19.69 -0.06
C LYS A 27 -18.53 -18.75 -1.06
N LEU A 28 -19.12 -18.53 -2.24
CA LEU A 28 -18.56 -17.62 -3.24
C LEU A 28 -18.59 -16.16 -2.76
N VAL A 29 -19.66 -15.74 -2.10
CA VAL A 29 -19.79 -14.39 -1.54
C VAL A 29 -18.75 -14.16 -0.46
N SER A 30 -18.50 -15.14 0.42
CA SER A 30 -17.49 -14.99 1.48
C SER A 30 -16.07 -14.90 0.92
N GLU A 31 -15.73 -15.68 -0.11
CA GLU A 31 -14.44 -15.54 -0.80
C GLU A 31 -14.32 -14.21 -1.54
N THR A 32 -15.41 -13.73 -2.15
CA THR A 32 -15.44 -12.41 -2.82
C THR A 32 -15.24 -11.27 -1.83
N GLN A 33 -15.78 -11.40 -0.61
CA GLN A 33 -15.59 -10.43 0.46
C GLN A 33 -14.14 -10.36 0.91
N LYS A 34 -13.49 -11.51 1.14
CA LYS A 34 -12.05 -11.57 1.46
C LYS A 34 -11.19 -10.96 0.34
N MET A 35 -11.56 -11.20 -0.93
CA MET A 35 -10.86 -10.58 -2.06
C MET A 35 -10.99 -9.04 -2.04
N ARG A 36 -12.15 -8.49 -1.66
CA ARG A 36 -12.31 -7.03 -1.53
C ARG A 36 -11.45 -6.47 -0.42
N GLU A 37 -11.40 -7.14 0.72
CA GLU A 37 -10.57 -6.72 1.85
C GLU A 37 -9.09 -6.69 1.45
N ALA A 38 -8.58 -7.77 0.84
CA ALA A 38 -7.19 -7.85 0.36
C ALA A 38 -6.86 -6.82 -0.74
N GLN A 39 -7.83 -6.49 -1.60
CA GLN A 39 -7.68 -5.44 -2.62
C GLN A 39 -7.74 -4.03 -2.04
N THR A 40 -8.25 -3.85 -0.82
CA THR A 40 -8.30 -2.56 -0.12
C THR A 40 -7.14 -2.33 0.83
N GLU A 41 -6.20 -3.27 0.94
CA GLU A 41 -5.05 -3.12 1.83
C GLU A 41 -4.00 -2.13 1.25
N PRO A 42 -3.65 -1.07 2.00
CA PRO A 42 -2.52 -0.21 1.64
C PRO A 42 -1.20 -0.93 1.92
N LYS A 43 -0.21 -0.74 1.05
CA LYS A 43 1.14 -1.28 1.24
C LYS A 43 2.15 -0.19 0.98
N ILE A 44 2.84 0.25 2.03
CA ILE A 44 3.83 1.33 1.94
C ILE A 44 5.23 0.74 1.81
N SER A 45 5.96 1.22 0.82
CA SER A 45 7.38 0.95 0.62
C SER A 45 8.17 2.25 0.77
N VAL A 46 9.25 2.18 1.54
CA VAL A 46 10.18 3.29 1.76
C VAL A 46 11.55 2.85 1.27
N PHE A 47 12.10 3.55 0.29
CA PHE A 47 13.39 3.19 -0.32
C PHE A 47 14.15 4.43 -0.79
N VAL A 48 15.46 4.30 -0.94
CA VAL A 48 16.32 5.35 -1.48
C VAL A 48 16.54 5.11 -2.96
N GLU A 49 16.21 6.10 -3.79
CA GLU A 49 16.40 6.05 -5.23
C GLU A 49 17.40 7.13 -5.67
N THR A 50 18.13 6.85 -6.75
CA THR A 50 19.03 7.83 -7.35
C THR A 50 18.27 8.69 -8.34
N HIS A 51 18.51 10.00 -8.35
CA HIS A 51 17.84 10.87 -9.32
C HIS A 51 18.25 10.48 -10.76
N PRO A 52 17.30 10.32 -11.70
CA PRO A 52 17.58 9.76 -13.03
C PRO A 52 18.55 10.61 -13.86
N LYS A 53 18.58 11.92 -13.63
CA LYS A 53 19.50 12.85 -14.32
C LYS A 53 20.80 13.12 -13.56
N PHE A 54 20.83 12.87 -12.26
CA PHE A 54 21.91 13.31 -11.38
C PHE A 54 22.26 12.21 -10.39
N PHE A 55 23.23 11.37 -10.74
CA PHE A 55 23.62 10.20 -9.92
C PHE A 55 24.10 10.55 -8.50
N LEU A 56 24.56 11.80 -8.34
CA LEU A 56 25.02 12.39 -7.09
C LEU A 56 23.88 12.79 -6.15
N ILE A 57 22.63 12.79 -6.62
CA ILE A 57 21.46 13.11 -5.81
C ILE A 57 20.76 11.82 -5.42
N LYS A 58 20.63 11.58 -4.10
CA LYS A 58 19.86 10.47 -3.54
C LYS A 58 18.56 11.02 -2.97
N ASN A 59 17.44 10.42 -3.35
CA ASN A 59 16.11 10.76 -2.89
C ASN A 59 15.54 9.64 -2.03
N LEU A 60 14.88 9.99 -0.92
CA LEU A 60 14.00 9.07 -0.20
C LEU A 60 12.64 9.09 -0.88
N VAL A 61 12.14 7.90 -1.18
CA VAL A 61 10.86 7.69 -1.85
C VAL A 61 9.96 6.92 -0.90
N ILE A 62 8.80 7.50 -0.61
CA ILE A 62 7.71 6.85 0.12
C ILE A 62 6.62 6.58 -0.92
N ARG A 63 6.38 5.31 -1.24
CA ARG A 63 5.41 4.89 -2.27
C ARG A 63 4.37 3.97 -1.68
N ASN A 64 3.11 4.20 -2.04
CA ASN A 64 2.06 3.21 -1.83
C ASN A 64 2.04 2.25 -3.01
N ILE A 65 2.54 1.03 -2.79
CA ILE A 65 2.51 -0.08 -3.75
C ILE A 65 1.25 -0.95 -3.59
N GLY A 66 0.41 -0.64 -2.60
CA GLY A 66 -0.88 -1.29 -2.40
C GLY A 66 -1.96 -0.75 -3.33
N LEU A 67 -3.05 -1.50 -3.43
CA LEU A 67 -4.24 -1.11 -4.17
C LEU A 67 -5.19 -0.24 -3.31
N GLY A 68 -5.07 -0.33 -1.98
CA GLY A 68 -5.77 0.54 -1.05
C GLY A 68 -5.09 1.88 -0.83
N THR A 69 -5.87 2.93 -0.56
CA THR A 69 -5.35 4.23 -0.11
C THR A 69 -4.83 4.09 1.31
N ALA A 70 -3.62 4.59 1.57
CA ALA A 70 -3.08 4.65 2.92
C ALA A 70 -3.52 5.97 3.58
N TYR A 71 -4.07 5.88 4.79
CA TYR A 71 -4.53 7.03 5.55
C TYR A 71 -3.70 7.19 6.83
N ASN A 72 -3.49 8.43 7.24
CA ASN A 72 -2.85 8.79 8.53
C ASN A 72 -1.49 8.09 8.75
N LEU A 73 -0.64 8.11 7.73
CA LEU A 73 0.70 7.55 7.82
C LEU A 73 1.54 8.34 8.82
N LYS A 74 2.12 7.64 9.79
CA LYS A 74 3.05 8.20 10.77
C LYS A 74 4.40 7.54 10.58
N PHE A 75 5.46 8.33 10.65
CA PHE A 75 6.82 7.87 10.46
C PHE A 75 7.60 8.04 11.76
N SER A 76 8.46 7.08 12.06
CA SER A 76 9.44 7.17 13.12
C SER A 76 10.81 6.84 12.54
N VAL A 77 11.80 7.66 12.87
CA VAL A 77 13.14 7.59 12.28
C VAL A 77 14.11 7.14 13.36
N PHE A 78 14.79 6.02 13.13
CA PHE A 78 15.80 5.48 14.02
C PHE A 78 16.89 4.76 13.21
N PRO A 79 18.17 5.17 13.29
CA PRO A 79 18.70 6.37 13.93
C PRO A 79 18.32 7.65 13.15
N ASP A 80 18.19 8.78 13.84
CA ASP A 80 17.95 10.07 13.19
C ASP A 80 19.27 10.65 12.66
N PHE A 81 19.22 11.20 11.46
CA PHE A 81 20.41 11.72 10.77
C PHE A 81 20.10 13.03 10.05
N LYS A 82 21.16 13.81 9.80
CA LYS A 82 21.05 15.09 9.11
C LYS A 82 20.85 14.91 7.61
N THR A 83 19.96 15.71 7.06
CA THR A 83 19.69 15.82 5.62
C THR A 83 20.57 16.90 4.98
N TYR A 84 20.52 17.02 3.65
CA TYR A 84 21.29 18.02 2.87
C TYR A 84 21.10 19.48 3.31
N ASN A 85 20.01 19.79 4.04
CA ASN A 85 19.73 21.13 4.56
C ASN A 85 20.14 21.30 6.03
N CYS A 86 21.00 20.42 6.56
CA CYS A 86 21.46 20.39 7.95
C CYS A 86 20.36 20.18 9.02
N GLY A 87 19.09 20.08 8.62
CA GLY A 87 17.97 19.68 9.48
C GLY A 87 17.91 18.17 9.70
N MET A 88 17.37 17.76 10.83
CA MET A 88 17.13 16.35 11.14
C MET A 88 16.07 15.76 10.20
N LEU A 89 16.23 14.49 9.83
CA LEU A 89 15.23 13.79 9.02
C LEU A 89 13.89 13.73 9.76
N SER A 90 13.91 13.55 11.08
CA SER A 90 12.71 13.58 11.93
C SER A 90 11.94 14.92 11.89
N GLU A 91 12.61 16.04 11.60
CA GLU A 91 12.00 17.37 11.56
C GLU A 91 11.35 17.69 10.21
N MET A 92 11.58 16.87 9.18
CA MET A 92 10.93 17.07 7.88
C MET A 92 9.41 17.04 8.05
N THR A 93 8.71 18.02 7.47
CA THR A 93 7.26 18.22 7.62
C THR A 93 6.46 16.93 7.38
N ILE A 94 6.85 16.15 6.37
CA ILE A 94 6.19 14.88 6.01
C ILE A 94 6.41 13.78 7.05
N ILE A 95 7.58 13.76 7.69
CA ILE A 95 7.94 12.76 8.71
C ILE A 95 7.34 13.15 10.05
N LYS A 96 7.45 14.44 10.43
CA LYS A 96 6.91 14.99 11.67
C LYS A 96 5.38 14.99 11.72
N ASN A 97 4.73 15.47 10.67
CA ASN A 97 3.26 15.58 10.63
C ASN A 97 2.59 14.33 10.03
N GLY A 98 3.37 13.46 9.39
CA GLY A 98 2.85 12.32 8.66
C GLY A 98 2.24 12.70 7.30
N ILE A 99 1.70 11.69 6.62
CA ILE A 99 0.98 11.86 5.36
C ILE A 99 -0.50 11.54 5.61
N PRO A 100 -1.42 12.51 5.43
CA PRO A 100 -2.84 12.30 5.71
C PRO A 100 -3.49 11.29 4.76
N HIS A 101 -3.14 11.35 3.48
CA HIS A 101 -3.61 10.41 2.46
C HIS A 101 -2.51 10.14 1.43
N LEU A 102 -2.30 8.87 1.10
CA LEU A 102 -1.41 8.45 0.03
C LEU A 102 -2.15 7.48 -0.91
N PRO A 103 -2.61 7.96 -2.09
CA PRO A 103 -3.34 7.15 -3.05
C PRO A 103 -2.53 5.95 -3.54
N PRO A 104 -3.19 4.88 -4.04
CA PRO A 104 -2.51 3.73 -4.61
C PRO A 104 -1.63 4.13 -5.79
N ASN A 105 -0.46 3.50 -5.90
CA ASN A 105 0.56 3.75 -6.92
C ASN A 105 1.12 5.19 -6.96
N ASN A 106 0.86 6.00 -5.93
CA ASN A 106 1.43 7.34 -5.80
C ASN A 106 2.66 7.32 -4.89
N SER A 107 3.56 8.28 -5.08
CA SER A 107 4.79 8.40 -4.30
C SER A 107 5.17 9.83 -4.02
N TYR A 108 5.72 10.06 -2.82
CA TYR A 108 6.42 11.28 -2.46
C TYR A 108 7.93 11.03 -2.54
N ASN A 109 8.63 11.90 -3.25
CA ASN A 109 10.08 11.89 -3.36
C ASN A 109 10.67 13.16 -2.72
N PHE A 110 11.73 13.00 -1.94
CA PHE A 110 12.46 14.12 -1.38
C PHE A 110 13.94 13.84 -1.37
N THR A 111 14.73 14.87 -1.64
CA THR A 111 16.18 14.74 -1.68
C THR A 111 16.73 14.55 -0.27
N LEU A 112 17.50 13.48 -0.08
CA LEU A 112 18.23 13.24 1.17
C LEU A 112 19.61 13.88 1.12
N VAL A 113 20.33 13.63 0.03
CA VAL A 113 21.75 13.97 -0.11
C VAL A 113 22.00 14.45 -1.51
N ASN A 114 22.82 15.49 -1.61
CA ASN A 114 23.47 15.86 -2.85
C ASN A 114 24.99 15.78 -2.68
N ILE A 115 25.57 14.70 -3.22
CA ILE A 115 26.99 14.39 -3.13
C ILE A 115 27.83 15.44 -3.86
N SER A 116 27.30 16.09 -4.91
CA SER A 116 28.03 17.15 -5.63
C SER A 116 28.25 18.38 -4.74
N ARG A 117 27.33 18.63 -3.80
CA ARG A 117 27.40 19.78 -2.90
C ARG A 117 28.44 19.57 -1.80
N HIS A 118 28.51 18.34 -1.28
CA HIS A 118 29.51 17.96 -0.29
C HIS A 118 30.94 18.04 -0.82
N TYR A 119 31.15 17.70 -2.09
CA TYR A 119 32.47 17.80 -2.70
C TYR A 119 32.95 19.25 -2.85
N SER A 120 32.02 20.19 -3.10
CA SER A 120 32.35 21.61 -3.31
C SER A 120 32.48 22.40 -2.01
N ASP A 121 31.86 21.93 -0.92
CA ASP A 121 31.90 22.56 0.40
C ASP A 121 31.85 21.45 1.47
N PRO A 122 32.97 21.07 2.09
CA PRO A 122 33.04 19.97 3.06
C PRO A 122 32.25 20.26 4.35
N ASP A 123 31.85 21.51 4.60
CA ASP A 123 30.99 21.89 5.74
C ASP A 123 29.49 21.66 5.47
N THR A 124 29.11 21.30 4.24
CA THR A 124 27.73 20.92 3.91
C THR A 124 27.44 19.51 4.40
N CYS A 125 26.85 19.42 5.60
CA CYS A 125 26.60 18.18 6.36
C CYS A 125 26.08 17.00 5.51
N PRO A 126 26.89 15.94 5.36
CA PRO A 126 26.38 14.62 4.98
C PRO A 126 26.76 13.66 6.10
N PHE A 127 25.76 13.31 6.91
CA PHE A 127 25.87 12.27 7.94
C PHE A 127 27.00 12.47 8.94
N LYS A 128 26.71 13.21 10.02
CA LYS A 128 27.45 13.09 11.28
C LYS A 128 26.52 12.46 12.33
#